data_AF-A0A392V2H7-F1
#
_entry.id   AF-A0A392V2H7-F1
#
_cell.length_a   1.000
_cell.length_b   1.000
_cell.length_c   1.000
_cell.angle_alpha   90.00
_cell.angle_beta   90.00
_cell.angle_gamma   90.00
#
_symmetry.space_group_name_H-M   'P 1'
#
loop_
_entity.id
_entity.type
_entity.pdbx_description
1 polymer ?
#
loop_
_entity_poly.entity_id
_entity_poly.type
_entity_poly.pdbx_seq_one_letter_code
_entity_poly.pdbx_strand_id
1 'polypeptide(L)' 'MKDVVKKEVLKLLEAGMIYPILDSAWMSPVHVVPKKGGITVVRNDKNELIPTRTVTGWRMCIDYRR' A
#
# COMPACT_ATOMS: atom_id res chain seq x y z
N MET A 1 3.20 5.96 -6.70
CA MET A 1 3.29 5.51 -5.28
C MET A 1 3.27 6.66 -4.29
N LYS A 2 4.05 7.74 -4.50
CA LYS A 2 3.99 8.95 -3.65
C LYS A 2 2.56 9.50 -3.49
N ASP A 3 1.73 9.45 -4.54
CA ASP A 3 0.34 9.90 -4.47
C ASP A 3 -0.55 9.02 -3.59
N VAL A 4 -0.29 7.72 -3.53
CA VAL A 4 -1.00 6.78 -2.64
C VAL A 4 -0.68 7.13 -1.19
N VAL A 5 0.61 7.31 -0.88
CA VAL A 5 1.07 7.70 0.46
C VAL A 5 0.46 9.04 0.85
N LYS A 6 0.53 10.05 -0.03
CA LYS A 6 -0.04 11.38 0.25
C LYS A 6 -1.54 11.32 0.53
N LYS A 7 -2.30 10.54 -0.26
CA LYS A 7 -3.75 10.34 -0.05
C LYS A 7 -4.06 9.65 1.28
N GLU A 8 -3.28 8.63 1.66
CA GLU A 8 -3.48 7.95 2.94
C GLU A 8 -3.09 8.82 4.12
N VAL A 9 -1.95 9.51 4.08
CA VAL A 9 -1.52 10.47 5.12
C VAL A 9 -2.58 11.56 5.34
N LEU A 10 -3.14 12.12 4.27
CA LEU A 10 -4.21 13.13 4.38
C LEU A 10 -5.45 12.56 5.10
N LYS A 11 -5.88 11.34 4.77
CA LYS A 11 -7.00 10.68 5.46
C LYS A 11 -6.73 10.44 6.94
N LEU A 12 -5.50 10.05 7.28
CA LEU A 12 -5.09 9.85 8.68
C LEU A 12 -5.09 11.16 9.46
N LEU A 13 -4.67 12.25 8.81
CA LEU A 13 -4.69 13.60 9.38
C LEU A 13 -6.11 14.12 9.58
N GLU A 14 -7.00 13.96 8.58
CA GLU A 14 -8.43 14.31 8.67
C GLU A 14 -9.16 13.51 9.75
N ALA A 15 -8.80 12.23 9.93
CA ALA A 15 -9.32 11.39 11.00
C ALA A 15 -8.74 11.73 12.39
N GLY A 16 -7.76 12.63 12.49
CA GLY A 16 -7.10 12.99 13.75
C GLY A 16 -6.21 11.89 14.32
N MET A 17 -5.82 10.88 13.53
CA MET A 17 -4.97 9.77 13.99
C MET A 17 -3.48 10.13 13.98
N ILE A 18 -3.08 11.13 13.20
CA ILE A 18 -1.70 11.65 13.15
C ILE A 18 -1.72 13.18 13.19
N TYR A 19 -0.58 13.80 13.51
CA TYR A 19 -0.38 15.24 13.50
C TYR A 19 1.00 15.60 12.92
N PRO A 20 1.17 16.80 12.33
CA PRO A 20 2.46 17.23 11.81
C PRO A 20 3.44 17.50 12.94
N ILE A 21 4.68 17.07 12.76
CA ILE A 21 5.83 17.35 13.63
C ILE A 21 6.90 17.98 12.73
N LEU A 22 7.48 19.09 13.18
CA LEU A 22 8.44 19.86 12.37
C LEU A 22 9.72 19.05 12.14
N ASP A 23 10.35 18.58 13.23
CA ASP A 23 11.59 17.80 13.18
C ASP A 23 11.56 16.67 14.23
N SER A 24 11.59 15.41 13.78
CA SER A 24 11.75 14.25 14.66
C SER A 24 13.00 13.46 14.30
N ALA A 25 13.91 13.29 15.27
CA ALA A 25 15.08 12.42 15.10
C ALA A 25 14.68 10.93 14.94
N TRP A 26 13.48 10.58 15.41
CA TRP A 26 12.90 9.25 15.29
C TRP A 26 11.98 9.21 14.08
N MET A 27 12.40 8.45 13.06
CA MET A 27 11.66 8.26 11.81
C MET A 27 11.61 6.77 11.50
N SER A 28 10.41 6.25 11.22
CA SER A 28 10.21 4.89 10.74
C SER A 28 10.04 4.90 9.22
N PRO A 29 10.63 3.93 8.49
CA PRO A 29 10.42 3.83 7.06
C PRO A 29 8.96 3.45 6.73
N VAL A 30 8.48 3.93 5.59
CA VAL A 30 7.12 3.70 5.11
C VAL A 30 7.17 2.87 3.84
N HIS A 31 6.45 1.76 3.84
CA HIS A 31 6.30 0.87 2.68
C HIS A 31 4.90 0.95 2.10
N VAL A 32 4.81 0.80 0.79
CA VAL A 32 3.54 0.72 0.07
C VAL A 32 3.37 -0.72 -0.41
N VAL A 33 2.36 -1.41 0.14
CA VAL A 33 2.14 -2.83 -0.11
C VAL A 33 0.86 -3.01 -0.94
N PRO A 34 0.89 -3.80 -2.02
CA PRO A 34 -0.30 -4.11 -2.80
C PRO A 34 -1.27 -4.97 -1.97
N LYS A 35 -2.55 -4.61 -1.95
CA LYS A 35 -3.61 -5.43 -1.40
C LYS A 35 -3.74 -6.69 -2.24
N LYS A 36 -3.82 -7.85 -1.57
CA LYS A 36 -4.18 -9.10 -2.24
C LYS A 36 -5.64 -8.97 -2.70
N GLY A 37 -5.89 -9.06 -4.00
CA GLY A 37 -7.21 -9.33 -4.55
C GLY A 37 -7.48 -10.83 -4.65
N GLY A 38 -8.62 -11.16 -5.26
CA GLY A 38 -8.91 -12.53 -5.68
C GLY A 38 -7.92 -13.04 -6.73
N ILE A 39 -7.85 -14.36 -6.88
CA ILE A 39 -7.10 -15.03 -7.94
C ILE A 39 -8.03 -15.17 -9.12
N THR A 40 -7.64 -14.60 -10.26
CA THR A 40 -8.35 -14.74 -11.53
C THR A 40 -7.56 -15.66 -12.43
N VAL A 41 -8.24 -16.64 -13.03
CA VAL A 41 -7.60 -17.54 -14.00
C VAL A 41 -7.66 -16.88 -15.36
N VAL A 42 -6.50 -16.58 -15.95
CA VAL A 42 -6.38 -15.96 -17.27
C VAL A 42 -5.79 -16.98 -18.24
N ARG A 43 -6.35 -17.09 -19.45
CA ARG A 43 -5.74 -17.90 -20.51
C ARG A 43 -4.59 -17.14 -21.16
N ASN A 44 -3.44 -17.79 -21.24
CA ASN A 44 -2.30 -17.30 -22.01
C ASN A 44 -2.47 -17.59 -23.51
N ASP A 45 -1.59 -17.07 -24.35
CA ASP A 45 -1.55 -17.29 -25.81
C ASP A 45 -1.43 -18.78 -26.20
N LYS A 46 -0.92 -19.61 -25.28
CA LYS A 46 -0.84 -21.07 -25.41
C LYS A 46 -2.08 -21.81 -24.89
N ASN A 47 -3.17 -21.10 -24.57
CA ASN A 47 -4.39 -21.62 -23.93
C ASN A 47 -4.20 -22.24 -22.53
N GLU A 48 -3.03 -22.08 -21.91
CA GLU A 48 -2.78 -22.50 -20.54
C GLU A 48 -3.49 -21.57 -19.55
N LEU A 49 -4.10 -22.16 -18.52
CA LEU A 49 -4.80 -21.43 -17.44
C LEU A 49 -3.79 -21.01 -16.38
N ILE A 50 -3.43 -19.73 -16.38
CA ILE A 50 -2.49 -19.17 -15.40
C ILE A 50 -3.29 -18.48 -14.28
N PRO A 51 -3.15 -18.91 -13.02
CA PRO A 51 -3.72 -18.19 -11.90
C PRO A 51 -2.97 -16.86 -11.72
N THR A 52 -3.60 -15.77 -12.17
CA THR A 52 -3.04 -14.43 -12.08
C THR A 52 -3.62 -13.71 -10.88
N ARG A 53 -2.74 -13.06 -10.10
CA ARG A 53 -3.14 -12.37 -8.88
C ARG A 53 -3.44 -10.91 -9.19
N THR A 54 -4.70 -10.52 -9.00
CA THR A 54 -5.12 -9.14 -9.27
C THR A 54 -4.84 -8.25 -8.04
N VAL A 55 -4.24 -7.08 -8.27
CA VAL A 55 -4.03 -6.07 -7.23
C VAL A 55 -5.25 -5.15 -7.18
N THR A 56 -6.01 -5.22 -6.09
CA THR A 56 -7.26 -4.44 -5.93
C THR A 56 -7.04 -3.05 -5.32
N GLY A 57 -5.84 -2.78 -4.80
CA GLY A 57 -5.48 -1.49 -4.22
C GLY A 57 -4.14 -1.56 -3.51
N TRP A 58 -3.79 -0.49 -2.81
CA TRP A 58 -2.54 -0.36 -2.07
C TRP A 58 -2.82 -0.06 -0.60
N ARG A 59 -1.85 -0.31 0.28
CA ARG A 59 -1.84 0.09 1.70
C ARG A 59 -0.50 0.70 2.04
N MET A 60 -0.50 1.75 2.86
CA MET A 60 0.69 2.23 3.56
C MET A 60 0.93 1.37 4.81
N CYS A 61 2.17 0.93 5.00
CA CYS A 61 2.64 0.23 6.18
C CYS A 61 3.83 1.00 6.75
N ILE A 62 3.77 1.34 8.04
CA ILE A 62 4.89 1.93 8.76
C ILE A 62 5.66 0.78 9.40
N ASP A 63 6.95 0.66 9.08
CA ASP A 63 7.77 -0.37 9.69
C ASP A 63 8.29 0.13 11.05
N TYR A 64 7.76 -0.47 12.11
CA TYR A 64 8.15 -0.19 13.49
C TYR A 64 9.26 -1.12 13.99
N ARG A 65 9.77 -2.04 13.16
CA ARG A 65 10.90 -2.89 13.53
C ARG A 65 12.15 -2.03 13.69
N ARG A 66 12.86 -2.24 14.79
CA ARG A 66 14.20 -1.68 15.06
C ARG A 66 15.28 -2.63 14.59
#